data_AF-A0A429Y7W9-F1
#
_entry.id   AF-A0A429Y7W9-F1
#
_cell.length_a   1.000
_cell.length_b   1.000
_cell.length_c   1.000
_cell.angle_alpha   90.00
_cell.angle_beta   90.00
_cell.angle_gamma   90.00
#
_symmetry.space_group_name_H-M   'P 1'
#
loop_
_entity.id
_entity.type
_entity.pdbx_description
1 polymer ?
#
loop_
_entity_poly.entity_id
_entity_poly.type
_entity_poly.pdbx_seq_one_letter_code
_entity_poly.pdbx_strand_id
1 'polypeptide(L)'
;MIVRERDKEFVMVEQHHHAQISGELMRCLKKDLMKGREALESVTFAVYQHDCGWIPADKHPFWNDKDFAPHSFINFPTPLKALIYKAGIDEVAKEDNYSALLCSEHYTRFMIHDKSEEAKAFVKSEKGRQEYLKKSLPDFDSDLFQFHFGLLQFFDNLSLFLCLNEPGKNDILFSGMEFHCHLHSALKRK
;
A
#
# COMPACT_ATOMS: atom_id res chain seq x y z
N MET A 1 -1.14 -2.47 11.89
CA MET A 1 0.07 -2.85 12.65
C MET A 1 0.73 -4.08 12.05
N ILE A 2 2.04 -4.08 11.81
CA ILE A 2 2.83 -5.32 11.62
C ILE A 2 3.17 -5.89 12.99
N VAL A 3 2.95 -7.19 13.16
CA VAL A 3 3.23 -7.91 14.41
C VAL A 3 4.19 -9.05 14.10
N ARG A 4 5.37 -9.05 14.72
CA ARG A 4 6.30 -10.18 14.74
C ARG A 4 6.31 -10.77 16.14
N GLU A 5 6.12 -12.07 16.22
CA GLU A 5 6.16 -12.80 17.48
C GLU A 5 7.55 -13.37 17.73
N ARG A 6 8.01 -13.22 18.97
CA ARG A 6 9.20 -13.87 19.55
C ARG A 6 8.75 -14.59 20.82
N ASP A 7 9.57 -15.51 21.33
CA ASP A 7 9.22 -16.39 22.47
C ASP A 7 8.60 -15.70 23.70
N LYS A 8 8.93 -14.43 23.97
CA LYS A 8 8.48 -13.68 25.16
C LYS A 8 8.01 -12.26 24.88
N GLU A 9 7.95 -11.85 23.61
CA GLU A 9 7.65 -10.48 23.24
C GLU A 9 7.03 -10.38 21.84
N PHE A 10 6.32 -9.29 21.61
CA PHE A 10 5.89 -8.89 20.28
C PHE A 10 6.71 -7.69 19.83
N VAL A 11 7.24 -7.75 18.61
CA VAL A 11 7.80 -6.58 17.94
C VAL A 11 6.74 -6.02 17.01
N MET A 12 6.34 -4.77 17.27
CA MET A 12 5.23 -4.12 16.60
C MET A 12 5.73 -2.93 15.80
N VAL A 13 5.34 -2.86 14.52
CA VAL A 13 5.71 -1.77 13.61
C VAL A 13 4.44 -1.15 13.04
N GLU A 14 4.24 0.14 13.30
CA GLU A 14 3.11 0.89 12.74
C GLU A 14 3.16 0.83 11.20
N GLN A 15 2.00 0.69 10.56
CA GLN A 15 1.89 0.62 9.10
C GLN A 15 2.38 1.91 8.45
N HIS A 16 2.10 3.06 9.08
CA HIS A 16 2.63 4.30 8.56
C HIS A 16 4.17 4.38 8.63
N HIS A 17 4.81 3.74 9.62
CA HIS A 17 6.27 3.64 9.64
C HIS A 17 6.81 2.75 8.52
N HIS A 18 6.15 1.64 8.16
CA HIS A 18 6.57 0.88 6.97
C HIS A 18 6.40 1.73 5.71
N ALA A 19 5.32 2.51 5.60
CA ALA A 19 5.10 3.37 4.44
C ALA A 19 6.17 4.46 4.32
N GLN A 20 6.63 5.02 5.44
CA GLN A 20 7.77 5.93 5.46
C GLN A 20 9.06 5.25 4.97
N ILE A 21 9.32 4.00 5.38
CA ILE A 21 10.44 3.20 4.87
C ILE A 21 10.30 3.02 3.34
N SER A 22 9.11 2.69 2.83
CA SER A 22 8.84 2.61 1.40
C SER A 22 9.22 3.91 0.68
N GLY A 23 8.85 5.06 1.25
CA GLY A 23 9.16 6.38 0.71
C GLY A 23 10.66 6.66 0.68
N GLU A 24 11.39 6.36 1.75
CA GLU A 24 12.86 6.52 1.79
C GLU A 24 13.56 5.62 0.77
N LEU A 25 13.08 4.39 0.59
CA LEU A 25 13.58 3.49 -0.45
C LEU A 25 13.28 4.03 -1.85
N MET A 26 12.09 4.59 -2.07
CA MET A 26 11.73 5.21 -3.35
C MET A 26 12.61 6.41 -3.68
N ARG A 27 13.01 7.23 -2.69
CA ARG A 27 13.93 8.35 -2.91
C ARG A 27 15.31 7.92 -3.41
N CYS A 28 15.69 6.66 -3.17
CA CYS A 28 16.93 6.09 -3.69
C CYS A 28 16.81 5.60 -5.14
N LEU A 29 15.60 5.61 -5.75
CA LEU A 29 15.39 5.24 -7.13
C LEU A 29 16.15 6.20 -8.07
N LYS A 30 16.93 5.62 -8.99
CA LYS A 30 17.61 6.41 -10.02
C LYS A 30 16.57 7.11 -10.90
N LYS A 31 16.70 8.43 -11.07
CA LYS A 31 15.77 9.26 -11.87
C LYS A 31 15.58 8.77 -13.32
N ASP A 32 16.55 8.07 -13.89
CA ASP A 32 16.46 7.53 -15.26
C ASP A 32 15.60 6.25 -15.35
N LEU A 33 15.32 5.60 -14.23
CA LEU A 33 14.39 4.48 -14.16
C LEU A 33 12.93 4.96 -14.01
N MET A 34 12.72 6.23 -13.68
CA MET A 34 11.41 6.84 -13.53
C MET A 34 10.89 7.34 -14.89
N LYS A 35 9.78 6.76 -15.36
CA LYS A 35 8.98 7.33 -16.46
C LYS A 35 8.08 8.43 -15.89
N GLY A 36 7.72 9.44 -16.69
CA GLY A 36 6.81 10.51 -16.26
C GLY A 36 7.32 11.27 -15.03
N ARG A 37 8.51 11.88 -15.14
CA ARG A 37 9.21 12.53 -14.01
C ARG A 37 8.43 13.70 -13.41
N GLU A 38 7.51 14.28 -14.16
CA GLU A 38 6.55 15.27 -13.69
C GLU A 38 5.68 14.78 -12.54
N ALA A 39 5.39 13.47 -12.47
CA ALA A 39 4.61 12.87 -11.40
C ALA A 39 5.47 12.35 -10.23
N LEU A 40 6.79 12.52 -10.27
CA LEU A 40 7.70 11.92 -9.28
C LEU A 40 7.34 12.30 -7.83
N GLU A 41 6.99 13.57 -7.59
CA GLU A 41 6.60 14.04 -6.27
C GLU A 41 5.30 13.39 -5.79
N SER A 42 4.26 13.36 -6.63
CA SER A 42 2.99 12.69 -6.32
C SER A 42 3.18 11.19 -6.09
N VAL A 43 3.93 10.48 -6.93
CA VAL A 43 4.19 9.05 -6.74
C VAL A 43 4.96 8.82 -5.43
N THR A 44 5.96 9.65 -5.14
CA THR A 44 6.73 9.56 -3.89
C THR A 44 5.81 9.80 -2.69
N PHE A 45 4.95 10.82 -2.75
CA PHE A 45 3.99 11.13 -1.70
C PHE A 45 3.00 9.98 -1.46
N ALA A 46 2.44 9.38 -2.53
CA ALA A 46 1.61 8.18 -2.41
C ALA A 46 2.35 7.05 -1.69
N VAL A 47 3.62 6.81 -2.03
CA VAL A 47 4.42 5.78 -1.38
C VAL A 47 4.65 6.07 0.11
N TYR A 48 4.92 7.31 0.51
CA TYR A 48 5.03 7.69 1.93
C TYR A 48 3.72 7.53 2.69
N GLN A 49 2.59 7.83 2.04
CA GLN A 49 1.31 7.99 2.71
C GLN A 49 0.33 6.84 2.52
N HIS A 50 0.68 5.80 1.74
CA HIS A 50 -0.27 4.75 1.38
C HIS A 50 -0.95 4.11 2.58
N ASP A 51 -0.26 3.98 3.72
CA ASP A 51 -0.81 3.45 4.98
C ASP A 51 -1.06 4.49 6.09
N CYS A 52 -1.16 5.79 5.76
CA CYS A 52 -1.43 6.83 6.77
C CYS A 52 -2.80 6.66 7.48
N GLY A 53 -3.77 5.98 6.86
CA GLY A 53 -5.07 5.69 7.47
C GLY A 53 -4.96 4.85 8.75
N TRP A 54 -3.89 4.07 8.90
CA TRP A 54 -3.67 3.20 10.06
C TRP A 54 -3.19 3.95 11.31
N ILE A 55 -2.71 5.20 11.20
CA ILE A 55 -2.11 5.95 12.32
C ILE A 55 -2.98 5.92 13.59
N PRO A 56 -4.31 6.16 13.54
CA PRO A 56 -5.14 6.12 14.74
C PRO A 56 -5.27 4.70 15.34
N ALA A 57 -5.40 3.68 14.48
CA ALA A 57 -5.57 2.28 14.88
C ALA A 57 -4.28 1.70 15.48
N ASP A 58 -3.13 2.09 14.93
CA ASP A 58 -1.83 1.56 15.37
C ASP A 58 -1.36 2.12 16.71
N LYS A 59 -1.87 3.30 17.14
CA LYS A 59 -1.66 3.82 18.49
C LYS A 59 -2.33 2.99 19.59
N HIS A 60 -3.32 2.18 19.24
CA HIS A 60 -4.07 1.36 20.18
C HIS A 60 -4.27 -0.05 19.62
N PRO A 61 -3.22 -0.89 19.63
CA PRO A 61 -3.29 -2.22 19.04
C PRO A 61 -4.38 -3.07 19.68
N PHE A 62 -5.18 -3.73 18.85
CA PHE A 62 -6.30 -4.55 19.28
C PHE A 62 -5.82 -5.96 19.63
N TRP A 63 -6.13 -6.43 20.84
CA TRP A 63 -5.83 -7.81 21.24
C TRP A 63 -6.76 -8.80 20.54
N ASN A 64 -6.23 -9.93 20.08
CA ASN A 64 -6.99 -11.04 19.51
C ASN A 64 -6.93 -12.24 20.46
N ASP A 65 -8.01 -12.47 21.20
CA ASP A 65 -8.12 -13.57 22.18
C ASP A 65 -8.01 -14.96 21.56
N LYS A 66 -8.32 -15.10 20.27
CA LYS A 66 -8.22 -16.40 19.58
C LYS A 66 -6.77 -16.79 19.34
N ASP A 67 -5.96 -15.83 18.91
CA ASP A 67 -4.57 -16.06 18.52
C ASP A 67 -3.59 -15.77 19.68
N PHE A 68 -4.08 -15.28 20.82
CA PHE A 68 -3.30 -14.83 21.97
C PHE A 68 -2.18 -13.84 21.58
N ALA A 69 -2.49 -12.97 20.62
CA ALA A 69 -1.58 -11.97 20.07
C ALA A 69 -2.36 -10.71 19.66
N PRO A 70 -1.71 -9.55 19.46
CA PRO A 70 -2.37 -8.41 18.82
C PRO A 70 -2.79 -8.75 17.38
N HIS A 71 -3.91 -8.18 16.92
CA HIS A 71 -4.25 -8.23 15.50
C HIS A 71 -3.14 -7.59 14.67
N SER A 72 -2.68 -8.33 13.66
CA SER A 72 -1.85 -7.79 12.59
C SER A 72 -2.73 -7.15 11.51
N PHE A 73 -2.14 -6.33 10.66
CA PHE A 73 -2.81 -5.79 9.48
C PHE A 73 -3.37 -6.89 8.56
N ILE A 74 -2.86 -8.12 8.63
CA ILE A 74 -3.34 -9.26 7.85
C ILE A 74 -4.68 -9.75 8.39
N ASN A 75 -4.79 -10.01 9.70
CA ASN A 75 -5.99 -10.56 10.32
C ASN A 75 -6.92 -9.50 10.96
N PHE A 76 -6.63 -8.21 10.77
CA PHE A 76 -7.50 -7.13 11.25
C PHE A 76 -8.91 -7.25 10.63
N PRO A 77 -10.01 -6.98 11.37
CA PRO A 77 -11.37 -7.15 10.85
C PRO A 77 -11.65 -6.34 9.58
N THR A 78 -12.17 -6.99 8.54
CA THR A 78 -12.47 -6.36 7.23
C THR A 78 -13.33 -5.09 7.34
N PRO A 79 -14.44 -5.05 8.14
CA PRO A 79 -15.22 -3.83 8.30
C PRO A 79 -14.39 -2.64 8.78
N LEU A 80 -13.45 -2.85 9.69
CA LEU A 80 -12.59 -1.80 10.22
C LEU A 80 -11.50 -1.41 9.21
N LYS A 81 -10.92 -2.37 8.50
CA LYS A 81 -9.98 -2.10 7.40
C LYS A 81 -10.59 -1.19 6.35
N ALA A 82 -11.83 -1.45 5.93
CA ALA A 82 -12.52 -0.63 4.94
C ALA A 82 -12.64 0.85 5.36
N LEU A 83 -12.93 1.11 6.64
CA LEU A 83 -12.96 2.46 7.21
C LEU A 83 -11.58 3.12 7.23
N ILE A 84 -10.57 2.38 7.70
CA ILE A 84 -9.16 2.82 7.76
C ILE A 84 -8.65 3.19 6.37
N TYR A 85 -8.85 2.32 5.38
CA TYR A 85 -8.39 2.52 4.00
C TYR A 85 -9.06 3.76 3.39
N LYS A 86 -10.37 3.88 3.55
CA LYS A 86 -11.11 5.05 3.06
C LYS A 86 -10.60 6.34 3.69
N ALA A 87 -10.41 6.36 5.01
CA ALA A 87 -9.90 7.54 5.71
C ALA A 87 -8.49 7.92 5.22
N GLY A 88 -7.59 6.95 5.05
CA GLY A 88 -6.25 7.21 4.52
C GLY A 88 -6.27 7.81 3.10
N ILE A 89 -7.10 7.25 2.21
CA ILE A 89 -7.25 7.78 0.85
C ILE A 89 -7.83 9.20 0.88
N ASP A 90 -8.80 9.47 1.77
CA ASP A 90 -9.36 10.81 1.96
C ASP A 90 -8.32 11.82 2.46
N GLU A 91 -7.43 11.43 3.38
CA GLU A 91 -6.32 12.29 3.83
C GLU A 91 -5.35 12.59 2.69
N VAL A 92 -4.95 11.58 1.90
CA VAL A 92 -4.07 11.78 0.75
C VAL A 92 -4.71 12.69 -0.30
N ALA A 93 -6.02 12.57 -0.53
CA ALA A 93 -6.76 13.37 -1.52
C ALA A 93 -6.86 14.86 -1.16
N LYS A 94 -6.64 15.24 0.09
CA LYS A 94 -6.57 16.66 0.49
C LYS A 94 -5.34 17.36 -0.09
N GLU A 95 -4.26 16.60 -0.27
CA GLU A 95 -2.98 17.11 -0.73
C GLU A 95 -2.75 16.85 -2.22
N ASP A 96 -2.98 15.63 -2.69
CA ASP A 96 -2.67 15.24 -4.07
C ASP A 96 -3.62 14.15 -4.62
N ASN A 97 -4.38 14.54 -5.64
CA ASN A 97 -5.39 13.68 -6.29
C ASN A 97 -4.78 12.49 -7.05
N TYR A 98 -3.60 12.64 -7.64
CA TYR A 98 -2.92 11.56 -8.36
C TYR A 98 -2.45 10.48 -7.37
N SER A 99 -1.95 10.91 -6.23
CA SER A 99 -1.52 10.07 -5.12
C SER A 99 -2.69 9.33 -4.51
N ALA A 100 -3.81 10.03 -4.31
CA ALA A 100 -5.04 9.41 -3.83
C ALA A 100 -5.57 8.35 -4.80
N LEU A 101 -5.43 8.57 -6.12
CA LEU A 101 -5.79 7.58 -7.12
C LEU A 101 -4.91 6.31 -7.02
N LEU A 102 -3.59 6.47 -6.82
CA LEU A 102 -2.67 5.35 -6.60
C LEU A 102 -3.02 4.57 -5.31
N CYS A 103 -3.27 5.26 -4.20
CA CYS A 103 -3.67 4.65 -2.94
C CYS A 103 -5.04 3.96 -3.02
N SER A 104 -5.99 4.56 -3.76
CA SER A 104 -7.31 3.97 -4.00
C SER A 104 -7.21 2.66 -4.78
N GLU A 105 -6.44 2.63 -5.88
CA GLU A 105 -6.19 1.38 -6.64
C GLU A 105 -5.47 0.36 -5.75
N HIS A 106 -4.52 0.81 -4.93
CA HIS A 106 -3.77 -0.03 -4.00
C HIS A 106 -4.68 -0.77 -3.03
N TYR A 107 -5.53 -0.06 -2.29
CA TYR A 107 -6.40 -0.70 -1.30
C TYR A 107 -7.56 -1.48 -1.91
N THR A 108 -8.04 -1.07 -3.10
CA THR A 108 -9.07 -1.81 -3.82
C THR A 108 -8.63 -3.25 -4.10
N ARG A 109 -7.35 -3.45 -4.44
CA ARG A 109 -6.79 -4.79 -4.73
C ARG A 109 -6.96 -5.78 -3.56
N PHE A 110 -6.88 -5.29 -2.32
CA PHE A 110 -6.95 -6.15 -1.14
C PHE A 110 -8.39 -6.53 -0.77
N MET A 111 -9.37 -5.79 -1.28
CA MET A 111 -10.79 -5.95 -0.95
C MET A 111 -11.60 -6.59 -2.08
N ILE A 112 -11.07 -6.64 -3.30
CA ILE A 112 -11.83 -7.05 -4.50
C ILE A 112 -12.33 -8.51 -4.47
N HIS A 113 -11.64 -9.39 -3.74
CA HIS A 113 -12.02 -10.81 -3.60
C HIS A 113 -12.69 -11.15 -2.27
N ASP A 114 -12.79 -10.18 -1.35
CA ASP A 114 -13.49 -10.36 -0.09
C ASP A 114 -15.01 -10.30 -0.33
N LYS A 115 -15.74 -11.27 0.24
CA LYS A 115 -17.18 -11.46 0.00
C LYS A 115 -18.07 -10.72 1.00
N SER A 116 -17.49 -10.08 2.01
CA SER A 116 -18.23 -9.25 2.98
C SER A 116 -18.90 -8.06 2.29
N GLU A 117 -19.99 -7.59 2.87
CA GLU A 117 -20.73 -6.46 2.33
C GLU A 117 -19.93 -5.15 2.44
N GLU A 118 -19.13 -5.02 3.50
CA GLU A 118 -18.25 -3.88 3.73
C GLU A 118 -17.14 -3.78 2.68
N ALA A 119 -16.50 -4.90 2.32
CA ALA A 119 -15.50 -4.92 1.26
C ALA A 119 -16.12 -4.58 -0.10
N LYS A 120 -17.28 -5.15 -0.44
CA LYS A 120 -18.00 -4.81 -1.69
C LYS A 120 -18.39 -3.33 -1.75
N ALA A 121 -18.89 -2.78 -0.65
CA ALA A 121 -19.25 -1.37 -0.55
C ALA A 121 -18.02 -0.47 -0.72
N PHE A 122 -16.91 -0.81 -0.08
CA PHE A 122 -15.63 -0.12 -0.23
C PHE A 122 -15.16 -0.13 -1.69
N VAL A 123 -15.06 -1.31 -2.31
CA VAL A 123 -14.61 -1.47 -3.70
C VAL A 123 -15.49 -0.68 -4.67
N LYS A 124 -16.81 -0.71 -4.49
CA LYS A 124 -17.74 0.06 -5.33
C LYS A 124 -17.51 1.56 -5.20
N SER A 125 -17.35 2.05 -3.97
CA SER A 125 -17.07 3.47 -3.70
C SER A 125 -15.75 3.90 -4.33
N GLU A 126 -14.69 3.11 -4.14
CA GLU A 126 -13.36 3.46 -4.62
C GLU A 126 -13.22 3.33 -6.15
N LYS A 127 -13.91 2.38 -6.80
CA LYS A 127 -14.02 2.36 -8.26
C LYS A 127 -14.69 3.63 -8.81
N GLY A 128 -15.74 4.12 -8.13
CA GLY A 128 -16.35 5.42 -8.46
C GLY A 128 -15.39 6.60 -8.30
N ARG A 129 -14.64 6.64 -7.18
CA ARG A 129 -13.58 7.65 -6.97
C ARG A 129 -12.52 7.58 -8.06
N GLN A 130 -12.05 6.38 -8.40
CA GLN A 130 -11.03 6.17 -9.43
C GLN A 130 -11.49 6.69 -10.78
N GLU A 131 -12.71 6.39 -11.20
CA GLU A 131 -13.29 6.91 -12.45
C GLU A 131 -13.38 8.43 -12.46
N TYR A 132 -13.80 9.04 -11.34
CA TYR A 132 -13.86 10.49 -11.21
C TYR A 132 -12.46 11.13 -11.32
N LEU A 133 -11.48 10.63 -10.56
CA LEU A 133 -10.12 11.17 -10.56
C LEU A 133 -9.44 11.00 -11.92
N LYS A 134 -9.60 9.84 -12.58
CA LYS A 134 -9.07 9.61 -13.94
C LYS A 134 -9.61 10.61 -14.96
N LYS A 135 -10.85 11.09 -14.79
CA LYS A 135 -11.47 12.10 -15.67
C LYS A 135 -11.07 13.54 -15.31
N SER A 136 -10.76 13.81 -14.05
CA SER A 136 -10.40 15.17 -13.59
C SER A 136 -8.91 15.48 -13.72
N LEU A 137 -8.05 14.46 -13.78
CA LEU A 137 -6.62 14.61 -14.03
C LEU A 137 -6.37 14.92 -15.51
N PRO A 138 -5.67 16.02 -15.84
CA PRO A 138 -5.34 16.35 -17.22
C PRO A 138 -4.39 15.31 -17.80
N ASP A 139 -4.59 14.96 -19.08
CA ASP A 139 -3.73 14.05 -19.84
C ASP A 139 -3.45 12.70 -19.14
N PHE A 140 -4.47 12.14 -18.46
CA PHE A 140 -4.33 10.86 -17.76
C PHE A 140 -3.90 9.74 -18.71
N ASP A 141 -2.65 9.30 -18.57
CA ASP A 141 -2.07 8.16 -19.26
C ASP A 141 -2.18 6.90 -18.39
N SER A 142 -2.98 5.94 -18.87
CA SER A 142 -3.21 4.68 -18.15
C SER A 142 -1.95 3.82 -18.05
N ASP A 143 -1.10 3.77 -19.08
CA ASP A 143 0.11 2.95 -19.08
C ASP A 143 1.16 3.53 -18.14
N LEU A 144 1.28 4.86 -18.14
CA LEU A 144 2.13 5.57 -17.20
C LEU A 144 1.63 5.40 -15.76
N PHE A 145 0.31 5.48 -15.53
CA PHE A 145 -0.29 5.22 -14.23
C PHE A 145 0.01 3.80 -13.74
N GLN A 146 -0.11 2.77 -14.59
CA GLN A 146 0.23 1.40 -14.21
C GLN A 146 1.72 1.25 -13.85
N PHE A 147 2.62 1.96 -14.53
CA PHE A 147 4.03 2.01 -14.15
C PHE A 147 4.23 2.62 -12.76
N HIS A 148 3.61 3.76 -12.48
CA HIS A 148 3.69 4.42 -11.16
C HIS A 148 3.07 3.57 -10.05
N PHE A 149 1.94 2.93 -10.33
CA PHE A 149 1.30 2.00 -9.42
C PHE A 149 2.24 0.83 -9.11
N GLY A 150 2.91 0.26 -10.12
CA GLY A 150 3.91 -0.78 -9.94
C GLY A 150 5.06 -0.37 -9.02
N LEU A 151 5.52 0.89 -9.07
CA LEU A 151 6.51 1.41 -8.13
C LEU A 151 5.97 1.43 -6.69
N LEU A 152 4.74 1.89 -6.48
CA LEU A 152 4.10 1.86 -5.17
C LEU A 152 4.04 0.44 -4.63
N GLN A 153 3.56 -0.52 -5.43
CA GLN A 153 3.52 -1.94 -5.02
C GLN A 153 4.91 -2.50 -4.70
N PHE A 154 5.92 -2.14 -5.48
CA PHE A 154 7.28 -2.60 -5.27
C PHE A 154 7.85 -2.11 -3.93
N PHE A 155 7.73 -0.82 -3.64
CA PHE A 155 8.27 -0.25 -2.41
C PHE A 155 7.47 -0.64 -1.17
N ASP A 156 6.14 -0.74 -1.27
CA ASP A 156 5.27 -1.37 -0.26
C ASP A 156 5.79 -2.77 0.10
N ASN A 157 5.89 -3.67 -0.89
CA ASN A 157 6.36 -5.04 -0.67
C ASN A 157 7.78 -5.12 -0.10
N LEU A 158 8.69 -4.25 -0.56
CA LEU A 158 10.06 -4.22 -0.07
C LEU A 158 10.11 -3.79 1.40
N SER A 159 9.33 -2.79 1.79
CA SER A 159 9.24 -2.36 3.20
C SER A 159 8.61 -3.45 4.08
N LEU A 160 7.55 -4.12 3.59
CA LEU A 160 6.90 -5.23 4.30
C LEU A 160 7.88 -6.38 4.51
N PHE A 161 8.68 -6.73 3.50
CA PHE A 161 9.73 -7.73 3.64
C PHE A 161 10.71 -7.38 4.77
N LEU A 162 11.18 -6.13 4.83
CA LEU A 162 12.09 -5.66 5.88
C LEU A 162 11.43 -5.68 7.27
N CYS A 163 10.16 -5.27 7.36
CA CYS A 163 9.45 -5.16 8.62
C CYS A 163 8.95 -6.51 9.17
N LEU A 164 8.65 -7.48 8.30
CA LEU A 164 8.16 -8.80 8.67
C LEU A 164 9.29 -9.76 9.07
N ASN A 165 10.49 -9.59 8.54
CA ASN A 165 11.61 -10.50 8.80
C ASN A 165 12.53 -9.99 9.92
N GLU A 166 13.17 -10.91 10.64
CA GLU A 166 14.30 -10.56 11.51
C GLU A 166 15.53 -10.20 10.67
N PRO A 167 16.42 -9.30 11.13
CA PRO A 167 17.70 -9.06 10.47
C PRO A 167 18.47 -10.37 10.25
N GLY A 168 18.81 -10.67 8.99
CA GLY A 168 19.52 -11.89 8.61
C GLY A 168 18.65 -13.13 8.41
N LYS A 169 17.32 -13.03 8.56
CA LYS A 169 16.35 -14.08 8.19
C LYS A 169 15.52 -13.64 6.98
N ASN A 170 15.13 -14.60 6.14
CA ASN A 170 14.32 -14.35 4.94
C ASN A 170 13.13 -15.33 4.87
N ASP A 171 12.59 -15.71 6.03
CA ASP A 171 11.62 -16.80 6.15
C ASP A 171 10.22 -16.40 5.67
N ILE A 172 9.89 -15.11 5.73
CA ILE A 172 8.58 -14.58 5.33
C ILE A 172 8.70 -13.92 3.95
N LEU A 173 8.30 -14.66 2.93
CA LEU A 173 7.96 -14.14 1.61
C LEU A 173 6.50 -13.70 1.65
N PHE A 174 6.23 -12.39 1.64
CA PHE A 174 4.86 -11.89 1.57
C PHE A 174 4.27 -12.26 0.19
N SER A 175 3.34 -13.22 0.17
CA SER A 175 2.81 -13.85 -1.05
C SER A 175 1.83 -12.98 -1.85
N GLY A 176 1.70 -11.68 -1.55
CA GLY A 176 1.01 -10.71 -2.40
C GLY A 176 1.70 -10.47 -3.76
N MET A 177 2.84 -11.14 -4.00
CA MET A 177 3.63 -11.12 -5.22
C MET A 177 3.05 -11.96 -6.38
N GLU A 178 1.77 -11.80 -6.73
CA GLU A 178 1.41 -12.00 -8.14
C GLU A 178 1.86 -10.75 -8.91
N PHE A 179 3.15 -10.67 -9.19
CA PHE A 179 3.70 -9.74 -10.17
C PHE A 179 3.13 -10.12 -11.55
N HIS A 180 1.95 -9.61 -11.91
CA HIS A 180 1.59 -9.41 -13.32
C HIS A 180 2.38 -8.23 -13.89
N CYS A 181 3.71 -8.36 -13.82
CA CYS A 181 4.64 -7.37 -14.29
C CYS A 181 4.78 -7.56 -15.81
N HIS A 182 4.05 -6.77 -16.58
CA HIS A 182 4.28 -6.62 -18.03
C HIS A 182 5.65 -6.00 -18.38
N LEU A 183 6.54 -5.77 -17.39
CA LEU A 183 7.91 -5.27 -17.60
C LEU A 183 8.88 -6.30 -18.21
N HIS A 184 8.44 -7.52 -18.53
CA HIS A 184 9.29 -8.51 -19.18
C HIS A 184 9.77 -8.13 -20.61
N SER A 185 9.21 -7.07 -21.21
CA SER A 185 9.57 -6.61 -22.57
C SER A 185 10.68 -5.55 -22.62
N ALA A 186 11.08 -4.94 -21.50
CA ALA A 186 12.01 -3.81 -21.50
C ALA A 186 13.50 -4.13 -21.24
N LEU A 187 13.83 -5.36 -20.83
CA LEU A 187 15.21 -5.74 -20.45
C LEU A 187 15.88 -6.77 -21.38
N LYS A 188 15.27 -7.13 -22.52
CA LYS A 188 15.87 -8.00 -23.55
C LYS A 188 16.36 -7.26 -24.79
N ARG A 189 17.03 -6.12 -24.61
CA ARG A 189 17.86 -5.49 -25.66
C ARG A 189 19.16 -4.97 -25.09
N LYS A 190 20.10 -5.89 -24.85
CA LYS A 190 21.52 -5.73 -25.16
C LYS A 190 22.09 -7.10 -25.49
#